data_AF-A0A1R3KEY3-F1
#
_entry.id   AF-A0A1R3KEY3-F1
#
_cell.length_a   1.000
_cell.length_b   1.000
_cell.length_c   1.000
_cell.angle_alpha   90.00
_cell.angle_beta   90.00
_cell.angle_gamma   90.00
#
_symmetry.space_group_name_H-M   'P 1'
#
loop_
_entity.id
_entity.type
_entity.pdbx_description
1 polymer ?
#
loop_
_entity_poly.entity_id
_entity_poly.type
_entity_poly.pdbx_seq_one_letter_code
_entity_poly.pdbx_strand_id
1 'polypeptide(L)'
;MDPQAFIRLSIGSLGLRIPGSAVNSSKAGIHAFSSPCSCEIRLRGFPVQTTSIPLVSSPEAIPDIHSIASSFYLEDSDLKALLTPGCFYNPHAYLEITVFTGRKGSHCGVGVKRQQIGSFKLEVGPEWGEGKPVILFNGWIGIGKNKHDNGKPGAELHLRVKLDPDPRYVFQFEDVTMLSPQIVQLQGSIKQPIFSCKFSRDRVAQVDPLSAYWSAAFITTPFVPSTGCDWVARSNPGAWLIVRPDICRPESWLPWGKLEAWRERGIRDSICCRFHLLSEAQDGAEVLMSEILISAEKGGEFFIDTDRQLRQAPTPIPSPQSSGDFSALSPIAGGFVMSCRVQGEGKSSKPLVQLAMRHVTCVEDAAIFMALAAAVDLSIEACKPFRRRLRRGSRHSL
;
A
#
# COMPACT_ATOMS: atom_id res chain seq x y z
N MET A 1 -4.68 24.68 -4.54
CA MET A 1 -4.80 23.21 -4.67
C MET A 1 -6.16 22.88 -4.08
N ASP A 2 -7.12 22.44 -4.88
CA ASP A 2 -8.48 22.17 -4.38
C ASP A 2 -8.60 20.66 -4.10
N PRO A 3 -8.90 20.26 -2.85
CA PRO A 3 -8.99 18.86 -2.50
C PRO A 3 -10.27 18.24 -3.04
N GLN A 4 -10.16 17.00 -3.52
CA GLN A 4 -11.29 16.15 -3.83
C GLN A 4 -11.75 15.38 -2.59
N ALA A 5 -13.05 15.15 -2.49
CA ALA A 5 -13.65 14.41 -1.39
C ALA A 5 -13.42 12.90 -1.57
N PHE A 6 -12.78 12.29 -0.58
CA PHE A 6 -12.65 10.84 -0.43
C PHE A 6 -13.08 10.45 0.97
N ILE A 7 -13.50 9.20 1.13
CA ILE A 7 -13.93 8.67 2.42
C ILE A 7 -13.15 7.40 2.72
N ARG A 8 -12.65 7.30 3.94
CA ARG A 8 -11.99 6.10 4.44
C ARG A 8 -12.95 5.33 5.33
N LEU A 9 -13.24 4.09 4.92
CA LEU A 9 -13.93 3.10 5.74
C LEU A 9 -12.88 2.22 6.44
N SER A 10 -12.78 2.37 7.76
CA SER A 10 -11.87 1.61 8.62
C SER A 10 -12.62 0.52 9.39
N ILE A 11 -12.10 -0.69 9.36
CA ILE A 11 -12.55 -1.84 10.13
C ILE A 11 -11.43 -2.18 11.12
N GLY A 12 -11.72 -2.04 12.40
CA GLY A 12 -10.74 -2.18 13.48
C GLY A 12 -11.26 -2.97 14.67
N SER A 13 -10.41 -3.10 15.68
CA SER A 13 -10.73 -3.72 16.97
C SER A 13 -11.34 -5.11 16.84
N LEU A 14 -10.84 -5.92 15.90
CA LEU A 14 -11.37 -7.27 15.67
C LEU A 14 -11.04 -8.16 16.86
N GLY A 15 -12.04 -8.87 17.38
CA GLY A 15 -11.87 -9.86 18.45
C GLY A 15 -12.92 -10.95 18.35
N LEU A 16 -12.54 -12.21 18.60
CA LEU A 16 -13.46 -13.34 18.50
C LEU A 16 -13.63 -14.02 19.85
N ARG A 17 -14.88 -14.27 20.27
CA ARG A 17 -15.23 -15.12 21.41
C ARG A 17 -15.93 -16.36 20.89
N ILE A 18 -15.42 -17.54 21.24
CA ILE A 18 -16.04 -18.82 20.89
C ILE A 18 -16.41 -19.55 22.19
N PRO A 19 -17.70 -19.67 22.54
CA PRO A 19 -18.11 -20.41 23.71
C PRO A 19 -17.79 -21.90 23.57
N GLY A 20 -17.23 -22.50 24.64
CA GLY A 20 -16.83 -23.91 24.68
C GLY A 20 -15.34 -24.19 24.42
N SER A 21 -14.51 -23.19 24.12
CA SER A 21 -13.04 -23.34 24.09
C SER A 21 -12.39 -23.37 25.49
N ALA A 22 -13.19 -23.18 26.55
CA ALA A 22 -12.78 -23.29 27.95
C ALA A 22 -13.34 -24.56 28.58
N VAL A 23 -13.00 -25.74 28.06
CA VAL A 23 -13.22 -27.01 28.76
C VAL A 23 -11.99 -27.90 28.54
N ASN A 24 -11.31 -28.21 29.65
CA ASN A 24 -10.18 -29.14 29.85
C ASN A 24 -8.75 -28.56 29.74
N SER A 25 -8.41 -27.56 30.56
CA SER A 25 -7.01 -27.27 30.90
C SER A 25 -6.54 -27.91 32.22
N SER A 26 -7.27 -28.90 32.76
CA SER A 26 -6.89 -29.53 34.05
C SER A 26 -6.24 -30.91 33.95
N LYS A 27 -6.15 -31.55 32.77
CA LYS A 27 -5.43 -32.83 32.61
C LYS A 27 -4.88 -33.05 31.20
N ALA A 28 -3.86 -32.29 30.82
CA ALA A 28 -2.78 -32.71 29.90
C ALA A 28 -1.90 -31.49 29.64
N GLY A 29 -0.65 -31.54 30.09
CA GLY A 29 0.38 -30.67 29.54
C GLY A 29 0.50 -30.92 28.03
N ILE A 30 0.69 -29.83 27.28
CA ILE A 30 1.03 -29.68 25.84
C ILE A 30 0.04 -28.69 25.20
N HIS A 31 0.53 -27.46 25.02
CA HIS A 31 0.04 -26.34 24.19
C HIS A 31 -1.30 -26.55 23.47
N ALA A 32 -2.36 -25.91 23.96
CA ALA A 32 -3.60 -25.73 23.21
C ALA A 32 -3.33 -24.78 22.03
N PHE A 33 -2.86 -25.32 20.91
CA PHE A 33 -2.80 -24.62 19.63
C PHE A 33 -4.23 -24.34 19.15
N SER A 34 -4.84 -23.27 19.65
CA SER A 34 -6.04 -22.68 19.05
C SER A 34 -5.78 -22.48 17.56
N SER A 35 -6.56 -23.15 16.70
CA SER A 35 -6.43 -22.99 15.25
C SER A 35 -6.55 -21.50 14.89
N PRO A 36 -5.69 -20.97 14.02
CA PRO A 36 -5.73 -19.55 13.68
C PRO A 36 -7.09 -19.21 13.07
N CYS A 37 -7.77 -18.22 13.65
CA CYS A 37 -9.01 -17.68 13.11
C CYS A 37 -8.67 -16.55 12.14
N SER A 38 -9.39 -16.49 11.03
CA SER A 38 -9.23 -15.45 10.01
C SER A 38 -10.59 -14.94 9.56
N CYS A 39 -10.67 -13.69 9.14
CA CYS A 39 -11.84 -13.20 8.42
C CYS A 39 -11.52 -12.80 6.99
N GLU A 40 -12.55 -12.86 6.17
CA GLU A 40 -12.62 -12.19 4.88
C GLU A 40 -13.56 -10.99 5.00
N ILE A 41 -13.06 -9.83 4.62
CA ILE A 41 -13.76 -8.55 4.64
C ILE A 41 -14.06 -8.17 3.19
N ARG A 42 -15.33 -8.04 2.87
CA ARG A 42 -15.84 -7.87 1.50
C ARG A 42 -16.68 -6.61 1.42
N LEU A 43 -16.42 -5.82 0.39
CA LEU A 43 -17.23 -4.68 -0.02
C LEU A 43 -17.41 -4.76 -1.54
N ARG A 44 -18.64 -4.56 -2.02
CA ARG A 44 -18.97 -4.68 -3.45
C ARG A 44 -18.10 -3.73 -4.28
N GLY A 45 -17.46 -4.24 -5.33
CA GLY A 45 -16.57 -3.46 -6.20
C GLY A 45 -15.11 -3.40 -5.74
N PHE A 46 -14.79 -3.89 -4.53
CA PHE A 46 -13.45 -3.86 -3.96
C PHE A 46 -12.84 -5.27 -3.81
N PRO A 47 -11.50 -5.40 -3.86
CA PRO A 47 -10.84 -6.66 -3.61
C PRO A 47 -11.08 -7.14 -2.17
N VAL A 48 -11.30 -8.44 -2.00
CA VAL A 48 -11.49 -9.06 -0.68
C VAL A 48 -10.21 -8.97 0.14
N GLN A 49 -10.30 -8.41 1.35
CA GLN A 49 -9.18 -8.33 2.29
C GLN A 49 -9.28 -9.48 3.30
N THR A 50 -8.17 -10.15 3.61
CA THR A 50 -8.11 -11.23 4.60
C THR A 50 -7.18 -10.84 5.74
N THR A 51 -7.61 -11.07 6.98
CA THR A 51 -6.81 -10.77 8.19
C THR A 51 -7.02 -11.84 9.25
N SER A 52 -6.02 -12.05 10.11
CA SER A 52 -6.17 -12.85 11.33
C SER A 52 -7.08 -12.13 12.32
N ILE A 53 -7.73 -12.90 13.19
CA ILE A 53 -8.56 -12.38 14.27
C ILE A 53 -8.05 -12.96 15.59
N PRO A 54 -7.74 -12.13 16.61
CA PRO A 54 -7.35 -12.61 17.92
C PRO A 54 -8.55 -13.26 18.64
N LEU A 55 -8.30 -14.40 19.28
CA LEU A 55 -9.26 -15.03 20.17
C LEU A 55 -9.20 -14.34 21.54
N VAL A 56 -10.35 -13.88 22.04
CA VAL A 56 -10.48 -13.16 23.30
C VAL A 56 -11.06 -14.09 24.34
N SER A 57 -10.23 -14.51 25.30
CA SER A 57 -10.59 -15.53 26.31
C SER A 57 -11.27 -14.95 27.56
N SER A 58 -11.12 -13.65 27.82
CA SER A 58 -11.72 -12.98 28.99
C SER A 58 -12.86 -12.03 28.58
N PRO A 59 -14.00 -12.01 29.31
CA PRO A 59 -15.08 -11.06 29.06
C PRO A 59 -14.68 -9.59 29.31
N GLU A 60 -13.63 -9.35 30.11
CA GLU A 60 -13.11 -8.01 30.46
C GLU A 60 -12.04 -7.50 29.49
N ALA A 61 -11.51 -8.37 28.63
CA ALA A 61 -10.51 -7.97 27.64
C ALA A 61 -11.17 -7.15 26.53
N ILE A 62 -10.81 -5.86 26.47
CA ILE A 62 -11.24 -4.93 25.43
C ILE A 62 -10.22 -5.01 24.29
N PRO A 63 -10.63 -5.35 23.05
CA PRO A 63 -9.75 -5.30 21.89
C PRO A 63 -9.18 -3.90 21.68
N ASP A 64 -7.95 -3.79 21.21
CA ASP A 64 -7.30 -2.51 20.97
C ASP A 64 -8.16 -1.61 20.07
N ILE A 65 -8.57 -0.46 20.62
CA ILE A 65 -9.49 0.51 20.02
C ILE A 65 -8.83 1.24 18.83
N HIS A 66 -7.50 1.26 18.80
CA HIS A 66 -6.71 1.91 17.76
C HIS A 66 -6.22 0.94 16.67
N SER A 67 -6.40 -0.37 16.87
CA SER A 67 -6.03 -1.37 15.87
C SER A 67 -6.94 -1.29 14.63
N ILE A 68 -6.33 -1.19 13.45
CA ILE A 68 -7.03 -1.19 12.16
C ILE A 68 -6.67 -2.46 11.40
N ALA A 69 -7.66 -3.30 11.16
CA ALA A 69 -7.49 -4.58 10.50
C ALA A 69 -7.66 -4.47 8.97
N SER A 70 -8.51 -3.56 8.51
CA SER A 70 -8.77 -3.31 7.09
C SER A 70 -9.24 -1.88 6.85
N SER A 71 -8.91 -1.36 5.66
CA SER A 71 -9.32 -0.02 5.23
C SER A 71 -9.75 -0.06 3.77
N PHE A 72 -10.85 0.61 3.43
CA PHE A 72 -11.27 0.90 2.06
C PHE A 72 -11.30 2.40 1.86
N TYR A 73 -10.92 2.85 0.67
CA TYR A 73 -10.96 4.25 0.28
C TYR A 73 -11.98 4.40 -0.85
N LEU A 74 -12.96 5.26 -0.64
CA LEU A 74 -14.13 5.40 -1.50
C LEU A 74 -14.11 6.79 -2.13
N GLU A 75 -14.19 6.83 -3.45
CA GLU A 75 -14.48 8.02 -4.23
C GLU A 75 -16.00 8.25 -4.29
N ASP A 76 -16.42 9.45 -4.68
CA ASP A 76 -17.85 9.78 -4.87
C ASP A 76 -18.54 8.81 -5.85
N SER A 77 -17.85 8.41 -6.92
CA SER A 77 -18.35 7.40 -7.86
C SER A 77 -18.55 6.03 -7.23
N ASP A 78 -17.66 5.64 -6.31
CA ASP A 78 -17.76 4.34 -5.62
C ASP A 78 -18.96 4.33 -4.68
N LEU A 79 -19.18 5.42 -3.94
CA LEU A 79 -20.34 5.57 -3.06
C LEU A 79 -21.63 5.54 -3.85
N LYS A 80 -21.71 6.29 -4.97
CA LYS A 80 -22.85 6.23 -5.88
C LYS A 80 -23.09 4.81 -6.38
N ALA A 81 -22.02 4.10 -6.77
CA ALA A 81 -22.12 2.72 -7.22
C ALA A 81 -22.55 1.77 -6.11
N LEU A 82 -22.17 1.99 -4.85
CA LEU A 82 -22.61 1.19 -3.68
C LEU A 82 -24.07 1.46 -3.30
N LEU A 83 -24.52 2.71 -3.39
CA LEU A 83 -25.89 3.12 -3.10
C LEU A 83 -26.87 2.76 -4.22
N THR A 84 -26.38 2.60 -5.45
CA THR A 84 -27.21 2.18 -6.58
C THR A 84 -27.75 0.76 -6.33
N PRO A 85 -29.08 0.57 -6.36
CA PRO A 85 -29.68 -0.74 -6.17
C PRO A 85 -29.18 -1.75 -7.20
N GLY A 86 -28.80 -2.94 -6.74
CA GLY A 86 -28.41 -4.03 -7.63
C GLY A 86 -29.60 -4.65 -8.38
N CYS A 87 -29.34 -5.27 -9.52
CA CYS A 87 -30.33 -6.11 -10.21
C CYS A 87 -30.41 -7.48 -9.49
N PHE A 88 -31.63 -7.92 -9.12
CA PHE A 88 -31.97 -9.20 -8.46
C PHE A 88 -31.65 -9.36 -6.96
N TYR A 89 -32.54 -10.10 -6.26
CA TYR A 89 -32.55 -10.67 -4.88
C TYR A 89 -31.97 -9.90 -3.67
N ASN A 90 -31.00 -9.01 -3.83
CA ASN A 90 -30.49 -8.16 -2.77
C ASN A 90 -30.24 -6.74 -3.31
N PRO A 91 -31.16 -5.79 -3.06
CA PRO A 91 -31.06 -4.46 -3.64
C PRO A 91 -29.88 -3.66 -3.09
N HIS A 92 -29.47 -3.87 -1.83
CA HIS A 92 -28.48 -3.03 -1.16
C HIS A 92 -27.08 -3.64 -1.12
N ALA A 93 -26.05 -2.79 -1.15
CA ALA A 93 -24.67 -3.20 -0.91
C ALA A 93 -24.44 -3.39 0.60
N TYR A 94 -23.56 -4.33 0.95
CA TYR A 94 -23.17 -4.59 2.34
C TYR A 94 -21.65 -4.65 2.47
N LEU A 95 -21.17 -4.15 3.61
CA LEU A 95 -19.89 -4.59 4.18
C LEU A 95 -20.14 -5.96 4.84
N GLU A 96 -19.51 -7.00 4.32
CA GLU A 96 -19.63 -8.37 4.85
C GLU A 96 -18.29 -8.82 5.45
N ILE A 97 -18.32 -9.25 6.71
CA ILE A 97 -17.15 -9.79 7.42
C ILE A 97 -17.46 -11.23 7.79
N THR A 98 -16.81 -12.18 7.13
CA THR A 98 -17.03 -13.61 7.35
C THR A 98 -15.86 -14.21 8.10
N VAL A 99 -16.13 -14.85 9.23
CA VAL A 99 -15.11 -15.42 10.13
C VAL A 99 -14.99 -16.92 9.88
N PHE A 100 -13.75 -17.40 9.85
CA PHE A 100 -13.41 -18.78 9.59
C PHE A 100 -12.39 -19.30 10.60
N THR A 101 -12.51 -20.59 10.91
CA THR A 101 -11.50 -21.38 11.63
C THR A 101 -10.79 -22.35 10.69
N GLY A 102 -9.54 -22.70 11.05
CA GLY A 102 -8.69 -23.61 10.29
C GLY A 102 -7.80 -22.93 9.26
N ARG A 103 -6.78 -23.66 8.79
CA ARG A 103 -5.82 -23.16 7.81
C ARG A 103 -6.41 -23.27 6.39
N LYS A 104 -6.18 -22.27 5.54
CA LYS A 104 -6.46 -22.35 4.11
C LYS A 104 -5.51 -23.39 3.50
N GLY A 105 -6.04 -24.51 3.01
CA GLY A 105 -5.22 -25.61 2.47
C GLY A 105 -4.35 -25.16 1.29
N SER A 106 -3.06 -25.49 1.35
CA SER A 106 -2.13 -25.42 0.22
C SER A 106 -2.26 -26.70 -0.60
N HIS A 107 -2.14 -26.60 -1.93
CA HIS A 107 -2.14 -27.70 -2.89
C HIS A 107 -1.38 -28.92 -2.36
N CYS A 108 -2.09 -30.04 -2.10
CA CYS A 108 -1.66 -31.45 -1.99
C CYS A 108 -2.75 -32.27 -1.26
N GLY A 109 -3.80 -32.72 -1.98
CA GLY A 109 -4.59 -33.92 -1.68
C GLY A 109 -5.44 -34.07 -0.40
N VAL A 110 -5.06 -33.56 0.78
CA VAL A 110 -5.80 -33.77 2.03
C VAL A 110 -5.69 -32.52 2.93
N GLY A 111 -6.45 -31.47 2.59
CA GLY A 111 -6.49 -30.22 3.38
C GLY A 111 -7.64 -30.22 4.38
N VAL A 112 -7.37 -29.85 5.65
CA VAL A 112 -8.40 -29.51 6.63
C VAL A 112 -9.27 -28.39 6.04
N LYS A 113 -10.55 -28.67 5.81
CA LYS A 113 -11.49 -27.72 5.19
C LYS A 113 -11.68 -26.53 6.13
N ARG A 114 -11.34 -25.33 5.65
CA ARG A 114 -11.65 -24.05 6.33
C ARG A 114 -13.15 -24.00 6.63
N GLN A 115 -13.53 -23.84 7.90
CA GLN A 115 -14.91 -23.86 8.35
C GLN A 115 -15.36 -22.43 8.69
N GLN A 116 -16.50 -22.01 8.16
CA GLN A 116 -17.11 -20.73 8.50
C GLN A 116 -17.77 -20.81 9.88
N ILE A 117 -17.43 -19.86 10.75
CA ILE A 117 -18.04 -19.68 12.08
C ILE A 117 -19.34 -18.87 11.93
N GLY A 118 -19.26 -17.74 11.25
CA GLY A 118 -20.38 -16.82 11.09
C GLY A 118 -20.02 -15.61 10.22
N SER A 119 -20.98 -14.72 10.03
CA SER A 119 -20.81 -13.51 9.22
C SER A 119 -21.51 -12.32 9.88
N PHE A 120 -20.84 -11.19 9.88
CA PHE A 120 -21.41 -9.87 10.15
C PHE A 120 -21.73 -9.18 8.83
N LYS A 121 -22.85 -8.46 8.76
CA LYS A 121 -23.27 -7.66 7.61
C LYS A 121 -23.72 -6.29 8.07
N LEU A 122 -23.21 -5.25 7.42
CA LEU A 122 -23.60 -3.87 7.63
C LEU A 122 -24.04 -3.28 6.29
N GLU A 123 -25.24 -2.74 6.24
CA GLU A 123 -25.79 -2.13 5.03
C GLU A 123 -25.06 -0.83 4.70
N VAL A 124 -24.86 -0.57 3.41
CA VAL A 124 -24.37 0.72 2.93
C VAL A 124 -25.55 1.68 2.83
N GLY A 125 -25.56 2.69 3.68
CA GLY A 125 -26.59 3.72 3.72
C GLY A 125 -26.12 5.09 3.23
N PRO A 126 -27.04 6.04 3.03
CA PRO A 126 -26.72 7.39 2.55
C PRO A 126 -25.79 8.16 3.49
N GLU A 127 -25.77 7.81 4.79
CA GLU A 127 -24.88 8.40 5.79
C GLU A 127 -23.39 8.22 5.45
N TRP A 128 -23.07 7.25 4.57
CA TRP A 128 -21.71 7.02 4.11
C TRP A 128 -21.17 8.17 3.25
N GLY A 129 -22.05 8.97 2.63
CA GLY A 129 -21.69 10.10 1.77
C GLY A 129 -21.73 11.46 2.45
N GLU A 130 -22.03 11.55 3.75
CA GLU A 130 -22.22 12.84 4.44
C GLU A 130 -20.93 13.66 4.64
N GLY A 131 -19.75 13.06 4.41
CA GLY A 131 -18.47 13.73 4.54
C GLY A 131 -18.12 14.12 5.99
N LYS A 132 -18.70 13.44 6.98
CA LYS A 132 -18.41 13.62 8.40
C LYS A 132 -17.89 12.32 9.02
N PRO A 133 -17.07 12.39 10.09
CA PRO A 133 -16.68 11.20 10.83
C PRO A 133 -17.90 10.53 11.45
N VAL A 134 -18.10 9.23 11.19
CA VAL A 134 -19.24 8.45 11.71
C VAL A 134 -18.77 7.08 12.16
N ILE A 135 -19.21 6.63 13.34
CA ILE A 135 -19.04 5.25 13.79
C ILE A 135 -20.32 4.49 13.44
N LEU A 136 -20.25 3.61 12.45
CA LEU A 136 -21.40 2.83 11.98
C LEU A 136 -21.69 1.65 12.90
N PHE A 137 -20.66 1.09 13.53
CA PHE A 137 -20.79 0.00 14.49
C PHE A 137 -19.60 -0.03 15.46
N ASN A 138 -19.85 -0.31 16.73
CA ASN A 138 -18.81 -0.52 17.74
C ASN A 138 -19.33 -1.43 18.86
N GLY A 139 -18.74 -2.63 19.00
CA GLY A 139 -19.05 -3.53 20.10
C GLY A 139 -19.03 -5.01 19.71
N TRP A 140 -19.56 -5.84 20.60
CA TRP A 140 -19.72 -7.29 20.41
C TRP A 140 -21.04 -7.61 19.70
N ILE A 141 -21.01 -8.55 18.76
CA ILE A 141 -22.21 -9.07 18.07
C ILE A 141 -22.10 -10.58 17.84
N GLY A 142 -23.21 -11.29 18.02
CA GLY A 142 -23.28 -12.73 17.72
C GLY A 142 -23.13 -13.01 16.22
N ILE A 143 -22.23 -13.91 15.85
CA ILE A 143 -21.95 -14.31 14.47
C ILE A 143 -22.15 -15.83 14.30
N GLY A 144 -23.33 -16.23 13.83
CA GLY A 144 -23.66 -17.65 13.59
C GLY A 144 -25.16 -17.89 13.47
N LYS A 145 -25.55 -19.06 12.94
CA LYS A 145 -26.97 -19.45 12.90
C LYS A 145 -27.37 -20.00 14.26
N ASN A 146 -28.11 -19.22 15.05
CA ASN A 146 -28.89 -19.76 16.15
C ASN A 146 -30.06 -20.58 15.57
N LYS A 147 -29.82 -21.86 15.28
CA LYS A 147 -30.91 -22.83 15.30
C LYS A 147 -31.18 -23.10 16.78
N HIS A 148 -32.35 -22.66 17.25
CA HIS A 148 -32.89 -22.95 18.57
C HIS A 148 -32.56 -24.39 19.00
N ASP A 149 -31.76 -24.54 20.07
CA ASP A 149 -31.98 -25.45 21.19
C ASP A 149 -30.78 -25.40 22.15
N ASN A 150 -31.06 -25.24 23.44
CA ASN A 150 -30.12 -25.16 24.57
C ASN A 150 -29.24 -23.91 24.67
N GLY A 151 -29.83 -22.74 25.01
CA GLY A 151 -29.30 -21.69 25.91
C GLY A 151 -27.81 -21.28 25.92
N LYS A 152 -26.98 -21.74 24.99
CA LYS A 152 -25.55 -21.50 24.91
C LYS A 152 -25.34 -20.28 24.03
N PRO A 153 -24.53 -19.30 24.46
CA PRO A 153 -24.19 -18.17 23.60
C PRO A 153 -23.55 -18.70 22.31
N GLY A 154 -23.82 -18.06 21.17
CA GLY A 154 -23.13 -18.31 19.92
C GLY A 154 -21.73 -17.69 19.93
N ALA A 155 -20.94 -17.89 18.87
CA ALA A 155 -19.71 -17.13 18.71
C ALA A 155 -20.01 -15.63 18.60
N GLU A 156 -19.19 -14.79 19.22
CA GLU A 156 -19.33 -13.33 19.17
C GLU A 156 -18.10 -12.70 18.49
N LEU A 157 -18.34 -11.68 17.69
CA LEU A 157 -17.32 -10.87 17.04
C LEU A 157 -17.38 -9.46 17.61
N HIS A 158 -16.26 -8.98 18.12
CA HIS A 158 -16.04 -7.56 18.35
C HIS A 158 -15.49 -6.92 17.09
N LEU A 159 -15.98 -5.74 16.75
CA LEU A 159 -15.44 -4.92 15.69
C LEU A 159 -15.86 -3.47 15.88
N ARG A 160 -15.08 -2.58 15.26
CA ARG A 160 -15.39 -1.18 15.08
C ARG A 160 -15.39 -0.86 13.59
N VAL A 161 -16.48 -0.30 13.08
CA VAL A 161 -16.60 0.17 11.71
C VAL A 161 -16.77 1.68 11.75
N LYS A 162 -15.83 2.40 11.13
CA LYS A 162 -15.76 3.86 11.17
C LYS A 162 -15.56 4.43 9.77
N LEU A 163 -16.26 5.51 9.47
CA LEU A 163 -16.05 6.36 8.32
C LEU A 163 -15.33 7.63 8.76
N ASP A 164 -14.31 8.04 8.00
CA ASP A 164 -13.59 9.30 8.18
C ASP A 164 -13.44 10.02 6.84
N PRO A 165 -13.60 11.36 6.80
CA PRO A 165 -13.20 12.16 5.64
C PRO A 165 -11.70 12.01 5.38
N ASP A 166 -11.32 11.79 4.12
CA ASP A 166 -9.94 11.59 3.70
C ASP A 166 -9.58 12.47 2.49
N PRO A 167 -9.78 13.80 2.53
CA PRO A 167 -9.63 14.67 1.37
C PRO A 167 -8.24 14.53 0.73
N ARG A 168 -8.19 14.56 -0.61
CA ARG A 168 -6.97 14.33 -1.39
C ARG A 168 -6.75 15.39 -2.45
N TYR A 169 -5.50 15.74 -2.68
CA TYR A 169 -5.11 16.44 -3.90
C TYR A 169 -4.86 15.42 -5.02
N VAL A 170 -5.39 15.71 -6.21
CA VAL A 170 -5.21 14.87 -7.40
C VAL A 170 -4.41 15.67 -8.43
N PHE A 171 -3.26 15.14 -8.81
CA PHE A 171 -2.36 15.72 -9.79
C PHE A 171 -2.28 14.82 -11.01
N GLN A 172 -2.12 15.43 -12.17
CA GLN A 172 -1.80 14.73 -13.40
C GLN A 172 -0.59 15.40 -14.02
N PHE A 173 0.38 14.60 -14.46
CA PHE A 173 1.49 15.13 -15.25
C PHE A 173 0.96 15.63 -16.59
N GLU A 174 1.29 16.88 -16.92
CA GLU A 174 0.89 17.48 -18.20
C GLU A 174 1.54 16.74 -19.38
N ASP A 175 2.82 16.40 -19.23
CA ASP A 175 3.64 15.72 -20.23
C ASP A 175 4.11 14.33 -19.78
N VAL A 176 4.72 13.60 -20.72
CA VAL A 176 5.34 12.31 -20.42
C VAL A 176 6.53 12.50 -19.51
N THR A 177 6.69 11.63 -18.51
CA THR A 177 7.88 11.65 -17.66
C THR A 177 9.13 11.43 -18.51
N MET A 178 10.13 12.30 -18.34
CA MET A 178 11.38 12.20 -19.08
C MET A 178 12.55 12.16 -18.11
N LEU A 179 13.56 11.41 -18.51
CA LEU A 179 14.87 11.49 -17.87
C LEU A 179 15.52 12.80 -18.32
N SER A 180 16.06 13.57 -17.37
CA SER A 180 17.01 14.63 -17.71
C SER A 180 18.14 14.04 -18.56
N PRO A 181 18.78 14.81 -19.47
CA PRO A 181 19.88 14.33 -20.31
C PRO A 181 20.83 13.41 -19.53
N GLN A 182 20.89 12.14 -19.94
CA GLN A 182 21.72 11.12 -19.32
C GLN A 182 23.01 10.97 -20.13
N ILE A 183 24.15 11.03 -19.45
CA ILE A 183 25.39 10.53 -20.03
C ILE A 183 25.24 9.01 -20.10
N VAL A 184 25.58 8.40 -21.23
CA VAL A 184 25.51 6.94 -21.39
C VAL A 184 26.92 6.35 -21.53
N GLN A 185 27.25 5.32 -20.77
CA GLN A 185 28.35 4.42 -21.12
C GLN A 185 27.96 3.68 -22.40
N LEU A 186 28.87 3.70 -23.36
CA LEU A 186 28.76 2.85 -24.54
C LEU A 186 29.70 1.65 -24.35
N GLN A 187 29.14 0.46 -24.17
CA GLN A 187 29.90 -0.80 -24.23
C GLN A 187 29.43 -1.60 -25.47
N GLY A 188 30.08 -1.35 -26.60
CA GLY A 188 29.66 -1.90 -27.90
C GLY A 188 28.30 -1.34 -28.34
N SER A 189 27.30 -2.21 -28.48
CA SER A 189 25.90 -1.81 -28.81
C SER A 189 25.03 -1.52 -27.58
N ILE A 190 25.57 -1.72 -26.38
CA ILE A 190 24.86 -1.54 -25.12
C ILE A 190 25.05 -0.09 -24.67
N LYS A 191 23.93 0.61 -24.48
CA LYS A 191 23.89 1.95 -23.86
C LYS A 191 23.52 1.75 -22.40
N GLN A 192 24.41 2.09 -21.48
CA GLN A 192 24.15 2.09 -20.04
C GLN A 192 24.04 3.53 -19.56
N PRO A 193 22.97 3.95 -18.88
CA PRO A 193 22.93 5.29 -18.32
C PRO A 193 23.96 5.43 -17.18
N ILE A 194 24.92 6.35 -17.33
CA ILE A 194 25.87 6.80 -16.32
C ILE A 194 25.38 8.16 -15.81
N PHE A 195 24.77 8.15 -14.63
CA PHE A 195 24.53 9.32 -13.76
C PHE A 195 23.77 10.53 -14.34
N SER A 196 23.09 11.20 -13.40
CA SER A 196 22.16 12.30 -13.57
C SER A 196 22.86 13.64 -13.73
N CYS A 197 22.61 14.36 -14.83
CA CYS A 197 22.99 15.77 -14.96
C CYS A 197 22.02 16.68 -14.17
N LYS A 198 22.55 17.43 -13.21
CA LYS A 198 21.89 18.56 -12.54
C LYS A 198 21.95 19.78 -13.47
N PHE A 199 20.81 20.26 -13.95
CA PHE A 199 20.73 21.56 -14.62
C PHE A 199 20.41 22.64 -13.58
N SER A 200 21.40 23.47 -13.26
CA SER A 200 21.16 24.77 -12.63
C SER A 200 20.77 25.79 -13.70
N ARG A 201 19.79 26.65 -13.39
CA ARG A 201 19.39 27.75 -14.26
C ARG A 201 20.48 28.82 -14.25
N ASP A 202 21.20 28.97 -15.35
CA ASP A 202 21.84 30.26 -15.65
C ASP A 202 20.85 31.14 -16.42
N ARG A 203 20.30 32.10 -15.66
CA ARG A 203 19.79 33.43 -16.01
C ARG A 203 18.95 33.58 -17.30
N VAL A 204 17.70 34.02 -17.13
CA VAL A 204 17.30 35.44 -17.28
C VAL A 204 15.85 35.63 -16.77
N ALA A 205 15.71 36.73 -16.02
CA ALA A 205 14.55 37.57 -15.65
C ALA A 205 13.31 36.99 -14.92
N GLN A 206 13.16 37.48 -13.68
CA GLN A 206 11.91 37.94 -13.07
C GLN A 206 10.77 36.92 -12.95
N VAL A 207 10.95 35.92 -12.08
CA VAL A 207 9.82 35.34 -11.33
C VAL A 207 10.31 35.06 -9.91
N ASP A 208 9.64 35.69 -8.96
CA ASP A 208 9.63 35.53 -7.49
C ASP A 208 10.66 34.58 -6.82
N PRO A 209 11.43 35.01 -5.79
CA PRO A 209 12.26 34.13 -4.97
C PRO A 209 11.50 32.98 -4.27
N LEU A 210 10.17 32.94 -4.36
CA LEU A 210 9.29 31.85 -3.95
C LEU A 210 9.07 30.77 -5.04
N SER A 211 9.78 30.78 -6.17
CA SER A 211 9.47 29.89 -7.32
C SER A 211 10.41 28.67 -7.52
N ALA A 212 11.31 28.37 -6.59
CA ALA A 212 12.31 27.31 -6.77
C ALA A 212 12.14 26.11 -5.83
N TYR A 213 10.91 25.62 -5.69
CA TYR A 213 10.62 24.41 -4.92
C TYR A 213 10.83 23.18 -5.79
N TRP A 214 12.03 22.63 -5.76
CA TRP A 214 12.43 21.48 -6.55
C TRP A 214 12.68 20.29 -5.63
N SER A 215 11.93 19.19 -5.81
CA SER A 215 12.37 17.87 -5.36
C SER A 215 12.95 17.12 -6.55
N ALA A 216 13.89 16.21 -6.29
CA ALA A 216 14.56 15.47 -7.35
C ALA A 216 14.66 13.98 -7.02
N ALA A 217 14.79 13.18 -8.08
CA ALA A 217 15.09 11.76 -8.00
C ALA A 217 16.39 11.48 -8.77
N PHE A 218 17.34 10.83 -8.12
CA PHE A 218 18.63 10.48 -8.71
C PHE A 218 18.82 8.97 -8.73
N ILE A 219 19.38 8.44 -9.82
CA ILE A 219 19.74 7.02 -9.88
C ILE A 219 20.99 6.81 -9.03
N THR A 220 20.87 6.03 -7.97
CA THR A 220 21.99 5.63 -7.10
C THR A 220 22.48 4.21 -7.37
N THR A 221 21.61 3.35 -7.93
CA THR A 221 21.99 2.04 -8.44
C THR A 221 21.49 1.90 -9.86
N PRO A 222 22.36 1.64 -10.84
CA PRO A 222 21.98 1.64 -12.24
C PRO A 222 21.05 0.46 -12.56
N PHE A 223 20.10 0.69 -13.46
CA PHE A 223 19.21 -0.35 -13.99
C PHE A 223 19.97 -1.15 -15.04
N VAL A 224 20.56 -2.27 -14.63
CA VAL A 224 21.38 -3.13 -15.50
C VAL A 224 20.97 -4.60 -15.37
N PRO A 225 21.20 -5.43 -16.41
CA PRO A 225 20.90 -6.85 -16.32
C PRO A 225 21.70 -7.54 -15.22
N SER A 226 21.04 -8.38 -14.43
CA SER A 226 21.73 -9.26 -13.48
C SER A 226 22.45 -10.41 -14.20
N THR A 227 23.49 -10.97 -13.58
CA THR A 227 24.27 -12.08 -14.14
C THR A 227 23.35 -13.23 -14.56
N GLY A 228 23.49 -13.68 -15.82
CA GLY A 228 22.67 -14.76 -16.38
C GLY A 228 21.28 -14.35 -16.87
N CYS A 229 20.88 -13.09 -16.71
CA CYS A 229 19.57 -12.57 -17.14
C CYS A 229 19.73 -11.43 -18.17
N ASP A 230 18.62 -11.11 -18.85
CA ASP A 230 18.51 -9.94 -19.73
C ASP A 230 17.61 -8.85 -19.11
N TRP A 231 17.42 -8.83 -17.79
CA TRP A 231 16.60 -7.86 -17.07
C TRP A 231 17.21 -7.50 -15.71
N VAL A 232 16.76 -6.38 -15.14
CA VAL A 232 17.06 -5.98 -13.76
C VAL A 232 16.39 -6.96 -12.81
N ALA A 233 17.13 -7.83 -12.13
CA ALA A 233 16.56 -8.84 -11.25
C ALA A 233 16.64 -8.43 -9.77
N ARG A 234 15.87 -9.10 -8.90
CA ARG A 234 15.85 -8.87 -7.45
C ARG A 234 17.24 -8.93 -6.80
N SER A 235 18.17 -9.69 -7.35
CA SER A 235 19.55 -9.81 -6.87
C SER A 235 20.41 -8.56 -7.08
N ASN A 236 20.00 -7.67 -8.00
CA ASN A 236 20.66 -6.40 -8.27
C ASN A 236 19.61 -5.37 -8.72
N PRO A 237 18.80 -4.85 -7.77
CA PRO A 237 17.74 -3.91 -8.09
C PRO A 237 18.33 -2.56 -8.52
N GLY A 238 17.69 -1.90 -9.49
CA GLY A 238 17.96 -0.49 -9.77
C GLY A 238 17.39 0.36 -8.63
N ALA A 239 17.99 1.51 -8.34
CA ALA A 239 17.57 2.33 -7.22
C ALA A 239 17.59 3.83 -7.54
N TRP A 240 16.57 4.51 -7.04
CA TRP A 240 16.45 5.96 -7.01
C TRP A 240 16.58 6.46 -5.57
N LEU A 241 17.32 7.55 -5.38
CA LEU A 241 17.28 8.36 -4.18
C LEU A 241 16.40 9.58 -4.44
N ILE A 242 15.33 9.69 -3.66
CA ILE A 242 14.45 10.85 -3.64
C ILE A 242 15.05 11.85 -2.65
N VAL A 243 15.22 13.08 -3.09
CA VAL A 243 15.81 14.16 -2.30
C VAL A 243 14.91 15.39 -2.28
N ARG A 244 15.07 16.17 -1.21
CA ARG A 244 14.45 17.48 -1.02
C ARG A 244 15.53 18.55 -0.83
N PRO A 245 15.25 19.82 -1.12
CA PRO A 245 16.20 20.89 -0.89
C PRO A 245 16.38 21.08 0.63
N ASP A 246 17.61 21.32 1.05
CA ASP A 246 17.91 21.64 2.44
C ASP A 246 17.51 23.10 2.72
N ILE A 247 16.54 23.30 3.60
CA ILE A 247 16.03 24.63 3.96
C ILE A 247 17.15 25.47 4.62
N CYS A 248 18.05 24.84 5.35
CA CYS A 248 19.17 25.51 6.04
C CYS A 248 20.34 25.81 5.10
N ARG A 249 20.45 25.08 3.98
CA ARG A 249 21.54 25.20 3.01
C ARG A 249 20.98 25.13 1.58
N PRO A 250 20.64 26.26 0.96
CA PRO A 250 19.96 26.31 -0.35
C PRO A 250 20.65 25.57 -1.51
N GLU A 251 21.94 25.24 -1.39
CA GLU A 251 22.70 24.46 -2.39
C GLU A 251 22.80 22.95 -2.09
N SER A 252 22.32 22.53 -0.91
CA SER A 252 22.40 21.17 -0.39
C SER A 252 21.09 20.41 -0.61
N TRP A 253 21.21 19.09 -0.72
CA TRP A 253 20.09 18.17 -0.89
C TRP A 253 20.06 17.19 0.28
N LEU A 254 18.89 17.00 0.87
CA LEU A 254 18.68 16.03 1.94
C LEU A 254 18.02 14.77 1.38
N PRO A 255 18.53 13.58 1.71
CA PRO A 255 17.89 12.33 1.35
C PRO A 255 16.55 12.20 2.08
N TRP A 256 15.50 11.79 1.35
CA TRP A 256 14.18 11.56 1.93
C TRP A 256 13.75 10.10 1.86
N GLY A 257 14.03 9.45 0.74
CA GLY A 257 13.62 8.06 0.54
C GLY A 257 14.39 7.37 -0.57
N LYS A 258 14.38 6.04 -0.53
CA LYS A 258 15.01 5.17 -1.51
C LYS A 258 13.95 4.31 -2.18
N LEU A 259 13.81 4.43 -3.50
CA LEU A 259 12.97 3.55 -4.31
C LEU A 259 13.84 2.54 -5.04
N GLU A 260 13.71 1.27 -4.69
CA GLU A 260 14.27 0.14 -5.44
C GLU A 260 13.25 -0.39 -6.44
N ALA A 261 13.72 -0.80 -7.62
CA ALA A 261 12.89 -1.45 -8.60
C ALA A 261 13.62 -2.57 -9.36
N TRP A 262 12.90 -3.66 -9.61
CA TRP A 262 13.38 -4.80 -10.38
C TRP A 262 12.21 -5.53 -11.06
N ARG A 263 12.52 -6.33 -12.07
CA ARG A 263 11.56 -7.17 -12.78
C ARG A 263 11.53 -8.58 -12.19
N GLU A 264 10.33 -9.09 -11.98
CA GLU A 264 10.06 -10.47 -11.61
C GLU A 264 9.35 -11.20 -12.74
N ARG A 265 10.02 -12.22 -13.27
CA ARG A 265 9.49 -13.10 -14.30
C ARG A 265 9.01 -14.40 -13.66
N GLY A 266 7.72 -14.68 -13.79
CA GLY A 266 7.09 -15.93 -13.40
C GLY A 266 5.93 -16.24 -14.33
N ILE A 267 4.80 -16.72 -13.79
CA ILE A 267 3.55 -16.88 -14.57
C ILE A 267 3.08 -15.52 -15.12
N ARG A 268 3.36 -14.43 -14.39
CA ARG A 268 3.07 -13.06 -14.79
C ARG A 268 4.34 -12.25 -14.72
N ASP A 269 4.53 -11.40 -15.72
CA ASP A 269 5.66 -10.48 -15.78
C ASP A 269 5.30 -9.19 -15.04
N SER A 270 6.06 -8.88 -13.99
CA SER A 270 5.78 -7.77 -13.09
C SER A 270 7.04 -7.01 -12.72
N ILE A 271 6.89 -5.74 -12.39
CA ILE A 271 7.95 -4.86 -11.90
C ILE A 271 7.62 -4.60 -10.43
N CYS A 272 8.52 -5.01 -9.55
CA CYS A 272 8.42 -4.72 -8.14
C CYS A 272 9.03 -3.36 -7.86
N CYS A 273 8.29 -2.50 -7.16
CA CYS A 273 8.75 -1.21 -6.66
C CYS A 273 8.72 -1.25 -5.13
N ARG A 274 9.88 -1.07 -4.49
CA ARG A 274 10.03 -1.08 -3.04
C ARG A 274 10.57 0.26 -2.57
N PHE A 275 9.80 0.96 -1.73
CA PHE A 275 10.15 2.27 -1.22
C PHE A 275 10.46 2.22 0.27
N HIS A 276 11.61 2.77 0.65
CA HIS A 276 12.02 2.99 2.04
C HIS A 276 12.07 4.48 2.32
N LEU A 277 11.54 4.90 3.47
CA LEU A 277 11.73 6.23 4.00
C LEU A 277 13.02 6.25 4.83
N LEU A 278 13.82 7.28 4.64
CA LEU A 278 15.07 7.46 5.37
C LEU A 278 14.80 8.34 6.59
N SER A 279 15.09 7.84 7.78
CA SER A 279 14.99 8.63 9.01
C SER A 279 16.22 9.51 9.20
N GLU A 280 16.02 10.77 9.56
CA GLU A 280 17.09 11.72 9.94
C GLU A 280 17.65 11.44 11.35
N ALA A 281 17.05 10.51 12.10
CA ALA A 281 17.53 10.12 13.42
C ALA A 281 18.94 9.48 13.32
N GLN A 282 19.74 9.70 14.36
CA GLN A 282 21.17 9.37 14.50
C GLN A 282 21.59 7.93 14.15
N ASP A 283 20.63 7.02 13.93
CA ASP A 283 20.85 5.60 13.65
C ASP A 283 20.60 5.19 12.18
N GLY A 284 20.24 6.14 11.30
CA GLY A 284 20.12 5.89 9.85
C GLY A 284 19.08 4.82 9.48
N ALA A 285 18.10 4.57 10.34
CA ALA A 285 17.12 3.51 10.16
C ALA A 285 16.25 3.74 8.91
N GLU A 286 16.28 2.78 7.98
CA GLU A 286 15.40 2.74 6.82
C GLU A 286 14.08 2.08 7.19
N VAL A 287 12.96 2.78 7.00
CA VAL A 287 11.62 2.23 7.24
C VAL A 287 11.05 1.84 5.88
N LEU A 288 10.87 0.54 5.62
CA LEU A 288 10.10 0.09 4.46
C LEU A 288 8.72 0.74 4.54
N MET A 289 8.29 1.45 3.50
CA MET A 289 7.01 2.18 3.39
C MET A 289 6.03 1.52 2.41
N SER A 290 6.55 0.87 1.36
CA SER A 290 5.73 0.18 0.36
C SER A 290 6.54 -0.84 -0.43
N GLU A 291 5.94 -1.98 -0.77
CA GLU A 291 6.46 -2.95 -1.75
C GLU A 291 5.30 -3.44 -2.61
N ILE A 292 5.32 -3.11 -3.90
CA ILE A 292 4.19 -3.36 -4.82
C ILE A 292 4.68 -4.00 -6.11
N LEU A 293 3.94 -5.01 -6.56
CA LEU A 293 4.11 -5.66 -7.87
C LEU A 293 3.17 -5.01 -8.89
N ILE A 294 3.76 -4.33 -9.87
CA ILE A 294 3.06 -3.66 -10.97
C ILE A 294 3.16 -4.54 -12.21
N SER A 295 2.07 -4.73 -12.97
CA SER A 295 2.15 -5.52 -14.20
C SER A 295 3.00 -4.80 -15.24
N ALA A 296 3.99 -5.49 -15.80
CA ALA A 296 4.86 -4.92 -16.84
C ALA A 296 4.05 -4.47 -18.08
N GLU A 297 3.08 -5.29 -18.51
CA GLU A 297 2.28 -5.02 -19.71
C GLU A 297 1.11 -4.05 -19.46
N LYS A 298 0.44 -4.18 -18.31
CA LYS A 298 -0.78 -3.42 -18.02
C LYS A 298 -0.53 -2.15 -17.25
N GLY A 299 0.62 -2.04 -16.58
CA GLY A 299 0.86 -1.03 -15.56
C GLY A 299 0.11 -1.38 -14.28
N GLY A 300 -0.16 -0.38 -13.46
CA GLY A 300 -0.81 -0.58 -12.17
C GLY A 300 -0.74 0.67 -11.31
N GLU A 301 -0.96 0.49 -10.02
CA GLU A 301 -0.93 1.56 -9.05
C GLU A 301 0.12 1.25 -7.99
N PHE A 302 1.05 2.18 -7.81
CA PHE A 302 1.90 2.26 -6.64
C PHE A 302 1.18 3.08 -5.58
N PHE A 303 1.24 2.70 -4.31
CA PHE A 303 0.65 3.46 -3.21
C PHE A 303 1.46 3.28 -1.92
N ILE A 304 1.33 4.24 -1.02
CA ILE A 304 1.85 4.20 0.34
C ILE A 304 0.66 4.31 1.28
N ASP A 305 0.51 3.35 2.19
CA ASP A 305 -0.54 3.31 3.19
C ASP A 305 0.03 2.77 4.50
N THR A 306 0.11 3.63 5.52
CA THR A 306 0.75 3.30 6.80
C THR A 306 -0.05 2.29 7.61
N ASP A 307 -1.36 2.13 7.38
CA ASP A 307 -2.16 1.08 8.02
C ASP A 307 -1.72 -0.31 7.62
N ARG A 308 -1.27 -0.49 6.37
CA ARG A 308 -0.84 -1.80 5.88
C ARG A 308 0.48 -2.24 6.51
N GLN A 309 1.29 -1.28 6.91
CA GLN A 309 2.61 -1.52 7.49
C GLN A 309 2.49 -1.96 8.95
N LEU A 310 1.61 -1.29 9.70
CA LEU A 310 1.30 -1.68 11.08
C LEU A 310 0.78 -3.12 11.16
N ARG A 311 0.14 -3.64 10.09
CA ARG A 311 -0.30 -5.04 9.99
C ARG A 311 0.82 -6.04 9.71
N GLN A 312 1.96 -5.59 9.19
CA GLN A 312 3.07 -6.45 8.74
C GLN A 312 4.29 -6.40 9.67
N ALA A 313 4.39 -5.42 10.57
CA ALA A 313 5.47 -5.34 11.54
C ALA A 313 5.24 -6.31 12.74
N PRO A 314 6.26 -7.08 13.17
CA PRO A 314 6.22 -7.73 14.47
C PRO A 314 6.21 -6.65 15.57
N THR A 315 5.25 -6.69 16.48
CA THR A 315 5.04 -5.69 17.53
C THR A 315 6.32 -5.44 18.36
N PRO A 316 6.89 -4.23 18.38
CA PRO A 316 7.78 -3.82 19.45
C PRO A 316 6.94 -3.33 20.64
N ILE A 317 7.29 -3.78 21.84
CA ILE A 317 6.73 -3.32 23.11
C ILE A 317 7.03 -1.81 23.24
N PRO A 318 6.05 -0.93 23.47
CA PRO A 318 6.33 0.50 23.62
C PRO A 318 6.79 0.80 25.04
N SER A 319 8.04 1.26 25.18
CA SER A 319 8.49 2.00 26.36
C SER A 319 8.06 3.47 26.20
N PRO A 320 7.37 4.08 27.18
CA PRO A 320 7.04 5.48 27.11
C PRO A 320 8.25 6.30 27.60
N GLN A 321 8.68 7.28 26.79
CA GLN A 321 9.46 8.49 27.13
C GLN A 321 10.52 8.74 26.06
N SER A 322 10.25 9.67 25.15
CA SER A 322 11.15 10.80 24.89
C SER A 322 10.47 11.75 23.91
N SER A 323 10.38 13.01 24.33
CA SER A 323 9.98 14.16 23.53
C SER A 323 10.97 14.44 22.40
N GLY A 324 10.48 14.82 21.23
CA GLY A 324 11.27 15.48 20.18
C GLY A 324 11.11 14.87 18.80
N ASP A 325 10.41 15.60 17.93
CA ASP A 325 10.59 15.68 16.48
C ASP A 325 10.30 14.42 15.63
N PHE A 326 9.02 14.24 15.32
CA PHE A 326 8.55 13.34 14.26
C PHE A 326 8.46 14.12 12.94
N SER A 327 9.50 14.03 12.11
CA SER A 327 9.54 14.66 10.79
C SER A 327 8.38 14.18 9.90
N ALA A 328 7.36 15.03 9.78
CA ALA A 328 6.31 15.13 8.76
C ALA A 328 5.33 13.96 8.49
N LEU A 329 5.34 12.86 9.25
CA LEU A 329 4.24 11.87 9.23
C LEU A 329 3.81 11.53 10.66
N SER A 330 2.87 12.30 11.24
CA SER A 330 2.40 12.04 12.61
C SER A 330 1.83 10.61 12.75
N PRO A 331 2.29 9.80 13.72
CA PRO A 331 1.88 8.40 13.89
C PRO A 331 0.46 8.23 14.47
N ILE A 332 -0.29 9.32 14.67
CA ILE A 332 -1.56 9.30 15.42
C ILE A 332 -2.77 9.03 14.51
N ALA A 333 -2.60 9.08 13.18
CA ALA A 333 -3.61 8.64 12.23
C ALA A 333 -2.94 7.93 11.03
N GLY A 334 -2.62 6.63 11.21
CA GLY A 334 -2.23 5.76 10.10
C GLY A 334 -3.26 5.81 8.96
N GLY A 335 -2.89 5.49 7.72
CA GLY A 335 -3.77 5.46 6.54
C GLY A 335 -3.06 5.83 5.24
N PHE A 336 -3.85 6.13 4.21
CA PHE A 336 -3.38 6.52 2.87
C PHE A 336 -2.41 7.70 2.90
N VAL A 337 -1.30 7.62 2.17
CA VAL A 337 -0.36 8.72 2.03
C VAL A 337 -0.36 9.22 0.60
N MET A 338 -0.10 8.32 -0.34
CA MET A 338 -0.11 8.62 -1.76
C MET A 338 -0.51 7.41 -2.59
N SER A 339 -0.98 7.65 -3.81
CA SER A 339 -0.93 6.68 -4.89
C SER A 339 -0.50 7.34 -6.20
N CYS A 340 0.08 6.52 -7.07
CA CYS A 340 0.53 6.90 -8.40
C CYS A 340 0.15 5.78 -9.37
N ARG A 341 -0.72 6.09 -10.33
CA ARG A 341 -1.10 5.16 -11.38
C ARG A 341 -0.17 5.31 -12.58
N VAL A 342 0.49 4.24 -12.94
CA VAL A 342 1.47 4.16 -14.03
C VAL A 342 0.98 3.25 -15.14
N GLN A 343 1.40 3.55 -16.38
CA GLN A 343 1.06 2.71 -17.53
C GLN A 343 2.07 1.59 -17.70
N GLY A 344 1.66 0.55 -18.43
CA GLY A 344 2.56 -0.54 -18.80
C GLY A 344 3.53 -0.13 -19.90
N GLU A 345 4.54 -0.97 -20.09
CA GLU A 345 5.62 -0.81 -21.04
C GLU A 345 5.16 -0.37 -22.44
N GLY A 346 5.82 0.65 -23.00
CA GLY A 346 5.62 1.07 -24.39
C GLY A 346 4.37 1.92 -24.64
N LYS A 347 3.67 2.31 -23.57
CA LYS A 347 2.59 3.29 -23.62
C LYS A 347 3.10 4.65 -23.13
N SER A 348 2.53 5.73 -23.64
CA SER A 348 2.80 7.09 -23.13
C SER A 348 2.21 7.21 -21.72
N SER A 349 3.06 7.39 -20.73
CA SER A 349 2.65 7.56 -19.33
C SER A 349 2.51 9.03 -18.96
N LYS A 350 1.34 9.38 -18.43
CA LYS A 350 1.10 10.63 -17.71
C LYS A 350 0.55 10.24 -16.34
N PRO A 351 1.42 10.03 -15.34
CA PRO A 351 1.00 9.48 -14.07
C PRO A 351 -0.11 10.31 -13.43
N LEU A 352 -1.13 9.63 -12.89
CA LEU A 352 -2.14 10.25 -12.05
C LEU A 352 -1.73 10.01 -10.60
N VAL A 353 -1.55 11.09 -9.84
CA VAL A 353 -1.06 11.05 -8.46
C VAL A 353 -2.15 11.55 -7.52
N GLN A 354 -2.46 10.76 -6.50
CA GLN A 354 -3.34 11.16 -5.40
C GLN A 354 -2.50 11.33 -4.13
N LEU A 355 -2.62 12.46 -3.43
CA LEU A 355 -1.94 12.74 -2.16
C LEU A 355 -2.95 13.05 -1.06
N ALA A 356 -2.82 12.42 0.11
CA ALA A 356 -3.68 12.75 1.24
C ALA A 356 -3.37 14.17 1.73
N MET A 357 -4.40 15.01 1.86
CA MET A 357 -4.25 16.42 2.24
C MET A 357 -3.51 16.60 3.58
N ARG A 358 -3.70 15.66 4.53
CA ARG A 358 -3.02 15.69 5.84
C ARG A 358 -1.48 15.60 5.77
N HIS A 359 -0.92 15.15 4.65
CA HIS A 359 0.51 15.03 4.43
C HIS A 359 1.08 16.12 3.51
N VAL A 360 0.24 17.08 3.11
CA VAL A 360 0.61 18.15 2.17
C VAL A 360 0.19 19.49 2.76
N THR A 361 1.14 20.21 3.35
CA THR A 361 0.90 21.56 3.90
C THR A 361 1.29 22.66 2.92
N CYS A 362 2.23 22.37 2.02
CA CYS A 362 2.74 23.30 1.02
C CYS A 362 3.04 22.60 -0.32
N VAL A 363 3.51 23.35 -1.31
CA VAL A 363 3.86 22.82 -2.62
C VAL A 363 5.13 21.94 -2.54
N GLU A 364 6.04 22.26 -1.64
CA GLU A 364 7.27 21.49 -1.38
C GLU A 364 6.95 20.05 -0.92
N ASP A 365 6.00 19.92 0.01
CA ASP A 365 5.52 18.62 0.48
C ASP A 365 4.94 17.80 -0.67
N ALA A 366 4.20 18.42 -1.59
CA ALA A 366 3.69 17.72 -2.77
C ALA A 366 4.82 17.33 -3.74
N ALA A 367 5.78 18.23 -3.96
CA ALA A 367 6.86 18.06 -4.93
C ALA A 367 7.68 16.78 -4.67
N ILE A 368 7.88 16.40 -3.41
CA ILE A 368 8.66 15.21 -3.05
C ILE A 368 7.95 13.92 -3.45
N PHE A 369 6.63 13.87 -3.28
CA PHE A 369 5.82 12.75 -3.74
C PHE A 369 5.71 12.72 -5.27
N MET A 370 5.73 13.88 -5.93
CA MET A 370 5.80 13.97 -7.40
C MET A 370 7.12 13.43 -7.94
N ALA A 371 8.25 13.70 -7.27
CA ALA A 371 9.54 13.13 -7.61
C ALA A 371 9.54 11.60 -7.46
N LEU A 372 8.96 11.08 -6.38
CA LEU A 372 8.76 9.64 -6.20
C LEU A 372 7.85 9.03 -7.28
N ALA A 373 6.73 9.68 -7.60
CA ALA A 373 5.81 9.23 -8.64
C ALA A 373 6.49 9.14 -10.02
N ALA A 374 7.30 10.13 -10.37
CA ALA A 374 8.11 10.12 -11.58
C ALA A 374 9.13 8.97 -11.58
N ALA A 375 9.82 8.73 -10.46
CA ALA A 375 10.75 7.61 -10.32
C ALA A 375 10.07 6.23 -10.48
N VAL A 376 8.86 6.05 -9.93
CA VAL A 376 8.06 4.84 -10.12
C VAL A 376 7.70 4.64 -11.60
N ASP A 377 7.23 5.70 -12.27
CA ASP A 377 6.84 5.62 -13.67
C ASP A 377 8.03 5.30 -14.60
N LEU A 378 9.16 6.00 -14.39
CA LEU A 378 10.40 5.75 -15.11
C LEU A 378 10.97 4.35 -14.85
N SER A 379 10.69 3.76 -13.68
CA SER A 379 11.12 2.38 -13.36
C SER A 379 10.42 1.33 -14.23
N ILE A 380 9.22 1.62 -14.77
CA ILE A 380 8.54 0.72 -15.71
C ILE A 380 9.38 0.54 -16.97
N GLU A 381 9.88 1.65 -17.51
CA GLU A 381 10.72 1.66 -18.71
C GLU A 381 12.15 1.19 -18.41
N ALA A 382 12.72 1.56 -17.26
CA ALA A 382 14.08 1.18 -16.88
C ALA A 382 14.24 -0.34 -16.60
N CYS A 383 13.17 -1.01 -16.15
CA CYS A 383 13.14 -2.46 -15.92
C CYS A 383 12.78 -3.29 -17.16
N LYS A 384 12.68 -2.66 -18.34
CA LYS A 384 12.50 -3.38 -19.61
C LYS A 384 13.65 -4.36 -19.86
N PRO A 385 13.39 -5.49 -20.53
CA PRO A 385 14.44 -6.45 -20.81
C PRO A 385 15.40 -5.86 -21.85
N PHE A 386 16.69 -5.97 -21.56
CA PHE A 386 17.79 -5.60 -22.41
C PHE A 386 17.89 -6.61 -23.55
N ARG A 387 17.04 -6.46 -24.58
CA ARG A 387 17.06 -7.34 -25.76
C ARG A 387 18.48 -7.43 -26.31
N ARG A 388 19.12 -8.59 -26.16
CA ARG A 388 20.29 -8.93 -26.98
C ARG A 388 19.77 -9.09 -28.40
N ARG A 389 20.10 -8.18 -29.32
CA ARG A 389 19.95 -8.49 -30.76
C ARG A 389 20.80 -9.73 -31.02
N LEU A 390 20.19 -10.91 -31.03
CA LEU A 390 20.77 -12.07 -31.68
C LEU A 390 20.99 -11.62 -33.14
N ARG A 391 22.24 -11.36 -33.51
CA ARG A 391 22.64 -11.26 -34.91
C ARG A 391 22.15 -12.55 -35.54
N ARG A 392 21.07 -12.48 -36.32
CA ARG A 392 20.64 -13.55 -37.21
C ARG A 392 21.81 -13.74 -38.17
N GLY A 393 22.68 -14.70 -37.89
CA GLY A 393 23.83 -15.00 -38.73
C GLY A 393 23.30 -15.27 -40.14
N SER A 394 23.66 -14.41 -41.08
CA SER A 394 23.57 -14.71 -42.49
C SER A 394 24.34 -16.01 -42.70
N ARG A 395 23.62 -17.12 -42.93
CA ARG A 395 24.23 -18.32 -43.48
C ARG A 395 24.59 -17.97 -44.92
N HIS A 396 25.83 -17.53 -45.12
CA HIS A 396 26.42 -17.60 -46.44
C HIS A 396 26.65 -19.08 -46.74
N SER A 397 25.85 -19.60 -47.66
CA SER A 397 26.13 -20.84 -48.37
C SER A 397 27.40 -20.65 -49.21
N LEU A 398 28.40 -21.46 -48.93
CA LEU A 398 29.40 -21.88 -49.92
C LEU A 398 29.42 -23.40 -49.89
#